data_AF-A0A7J7GGD6-F1
#
_entry.id   AF-A0A7J7GGD6-F1
#
_cell.length_a   1.000
_cell.length_b   1.000
_cell.length_c   1.000
_cell.angle_alpha   90.00
_cell.angle_beta   90.00
_cell.angle_gamma   90.00
#
_symmetry.space_group_name_H-M   'P 1'
#
loop_
_entity.id
_entity.type
_entity.pdbx_description
1 polymer ?
#
loop_
_entity_poly.entity_id
_entity_poly.type
_entity_poly.pdbx_seq_one_letter_code
_entity_poly.pdbx_strand_id
1 'polypeptide(L)'
;MEGDGVENDAVMLTGEAALELEEEGTLEEEGGGDEEMLKKRISGHPLYGLLIQTHLNCLKLGLGDIGEFGITTTLNQAHAQIHNKQLNSTNPTSSDLDKFMEVYCMALSKLKEAMEKPLQETTTFIEGMYDQLGELSVTPQPRSPFQ
;
A
#
# COMPACT_ATOMS: atom_id res chain seq x y z
N MET A 1 32.43 -54.67 -21.21
CA MET A 1 31.37 -55.31 -20.40
C MET A 1 31.75 -54.99 -18.98
N GLU A 2 31.02 -54.24 -18.16
CA GLU A 2 29.67 -53.66 -18.10
C GLU A 2 29.86 -52.37 -17.27
N GLY A 3 29.00 -51.38 -17.20
CA GLY A 3 27.63 -51.17 -17.62
C GLY A 3 27.32 -49.72 -17.26
N ASP A 4 26.55 -49.07 -18.11
CA ASP A 4 25.97 -47.76 -17.87
C ASP A 4 24.97 -47.89 -16.71
N GLY A 5 25.18 -47.13 -15.65
CA GLY A 5 24.41 -47.21 -14.41
C GLY A 5 23.99 -45.81 -13.99
N VAL A 6 22.91 -45.32 -14.59
CA VAL A 6 22.20 -44.10 -14.18
C VAL A 6 21.62 -44.33 -12.79
N GLU A 7 22.11 -43.61 -11.78
CA GLU A 7 21.44 -43.50 -10.48
C GLU A 7 21.20 -42.02 -10.13
N ASN A 8 20.02 -41.58 -10.56
CA ASN A 8 19.04 -40.74 -9.88
C ASN A 8 19.50 -39.64 -8.91
N ASP A 9 19.14 -38.42 -9.29
CA ASP A 9 18.90 -37.27 -8.42
C ASP A 9 17.98 -37.65 -7.25
N ALA A 10 18.55 -37.70 -6.05
CA ALA A 10 17.82 -37.49 -4.82
C ALA A 10 18.41 -36.26 -4.15
N VAL A 11 17.87 -35.10 -4.52
CA VAL A 11 18.05 -33.86 -3.75
C VAL A 11 17.42 -34.11 -2.39
N MET A 12 18.27 -34.43 -1.40
CA MET A 12 17.87 -34.48 0.00
C MET A 12 17.54 -33.06 0.45
N LEU A 13 16.26 -32.70 0.27
CA LEU A 13 15.62 -31.58 0.96
C LEU A 13 15.45 -31.97 2.42
N THR A 14 16.44 -31.61 3.22
CA THR A 14 16.32 -31.42 4.68
C THR A 14 16.86 -30.01 4.92
N GLY A 15 16.07 -28.97 5.18
CA GLY A 15 14.95 -28.96 6.11
C GLY A 15 15.41 -28.53 7.50
N GLU A 16 16.32 -27.55 7.63
CA GLU A 16 16.57 -26.81 8.87
C GLU A 16 17.38 -25.53 8.57
N ALA A 17 16.71 -24.46 8.15
CA ALA A 17 17.28 -23.13 8.36
C ALA A 17 16.87 -22.71 9.77
N ALA A 18 17.71 -23.04 10.75
CA ALA A 18 17.66 -22.40 12.05
C ALA A 18 17.84 -20.91 11.81
N LEU A 19 16.76 -20.15 11.94
CA LEU A 19 16.85 -18.70 12.08
C LEU A 19 17.43 -18.47 13.48
N GLU A 20 18.76 -18.43 13.57
CA GLU A 20 19.44 -17.84 14.71
C GLU A 20 19.10 -16.35 14.70
N LEU A 21 18.05 -16.01 15.44
CA LEU A 21 17.84 -14.65 15.90
C LEU A 21 18.91 -14.39 16.95
N GLU A 22 20.05 -13.87 16.50
CA GLU A 22 21.02 -13.24 17.39
C GLU A 22 20.32 -12.04 18.02
N GLU A 23 19.80 -12.24 19.23
CA GLU A 23 19.46 -11.19 20.18
C GLU A 23 20.77 -10.56 20.66
N GLU A 24 21.40 -9.73 19.82
CA GLU A 24 22.48 -8.87 20.27
C GLU A 24 21.87 -7.60 20.87
N GLY A 25 21.53 -7.70 22.15
CA GLY A 25 21.35 -6.53 22.98
C GLY A 25 22.68 -5.83 23.21
N THR A 26 22.87 -4.68 22.56
CA THR A 26 23.72 -3.60 23.09
C THR A 26 22.98 -2.28 22.89
N LEU A 27 22.34 -1.81 23.97
CA LEU A 27 21.79 -0.47 24.08
C LEU A 27 22.93 0.51 24.30
N GLU A 28 23.44 1.11 23.23
CA GLU A 28 24.21 2.35 23.31
C GLU A 28 23.22 3.53 23.42
N GLU A 29 22.75 3.78 24.63
CA GLU A 29 21.91 4.93 24.98
C GLU A 29 22.76 6.20 25.11
N GLU A 30 23.21 6.75 23.97
CA GLU A 30 23.59 8.18 23.86
C GLU A 30 23.01 8.86 22.60
N GLY A 31 22.16 8.16 21.83
CA GLY A 31 21.50 8.69 20.61
C GLY A 31 19.97 8.78 20.66
N GLY A 32 19.31 8.28 21.71
CA GLY A 32 17.85 8.17 21.77
C GLY A 32 17.09 9.49 21.93
N GLY A 33 17.69 10.48 22.59
CA GLY A 33 17.05 11.77 22.87
C GLY A 33 16.77 12.61 21.62
N ASP A 34 17.69 12.59 20.65
CA ASP A 34 17.57 13.36 19.41
C ASP A 34 16.49 12.74 18.49
N GLU A 35 16.41 11.41 18.43
CA GLU A 35 15.36 10.71 17.69
C GLU A 35 13.97 10.92 18.30
N GLU A 36 13.85 10.83 19.63
CA GLU A 36 12.57 11.05 20.31
C GLU A 36 12.11 12.51 20.14
N MET A 37 13.04 13.46 20.25
CA MET A 37 12.77 14.87 20.00
C MET A 37 12.32 15.12 18.56
N LEU A 38 12.96 14.45 17.59
CA LEU A 38 12.56 14.52 16.18
C LEU A 38 11.17 13.91 15.95
N LYS A 39 10.90 12.72 16.48
CA LYS A 39 9.58 12.06 16.42
C LYS A 39 8.49 12.96 16.98
N LYS A 40 8.73 13.57 18.15
CA LYS A 40 7.81 14.52 18.79
C LYS A 40 7.59 15.78 17.95
N ARG A 41 8.64 16.29 17.30
CA ARG A 41 8.54 17.45 16.40
C ARG A 41 7.73 17.11 15.14
N ILE A 42 7.92 15.92 14.58
CA ILE A 42 7.16 15.42 13.43
C ILE A 42 5.70 15.19 13.82
N SER A 43 5.44 14.47 14.91
CA SER A 43 4.08 14.11 15.33
C SER A 43 3.27 15.31 15.84
N GLY A 44 3.94 16.31 16.41
CA GLY A 44 3.33 17.57 16.85
C GLY A 44 3.10 18.58 15.72
N HIS A 45 3.50 18.26 14.49
CA HIS A 45 3.40 19.17 13.36
C HIS A 45 1.93 19.34 12.90
N PRO A 46 1.46 20.56 12.58
CA PRO A 46 0.07 20.79 12.16
C PRO A 46 -0.38 19.96 10.94
N LEU A 47 0.55 19.66 10.03
CA LEU A 47 0.28 18.85 8.83
C LEU A 47 0.41 17.34 9.05
N TYR A 48 0.86 16.85 10.21
CA TYR A 48 1.10 15.43 10.43
C TYR A 48 -0.18 14.59 10.23
N GLY A 49 -1.32 15.05 10.76
CA GLY A 49 -2.60 14.37 10.56
C GLY A 49 -3.00 14.27 9.08
N LEU A 50 -2.80 15.34 8.31
CA LEU A 50 -3.09 15.38 6.87
C LEU A 50 -2.16 14.42 6.09
N LEU A 51 -0.88 14.39 6.44
CA LEU A 51 0.11 13.50 5.85
C LEU A 51 -0.33 12.03 5.98
N ILE A 52 -0.66 11.60 7.21
CA ILE A 52 -1.13 10.24 7.48
C ILE A 52 -2.42 9.94 6.72
N GLN A 53 -3.39 10.85 6.75
CA GLN A 53 -4.65 10.66 6.05
C GLN A 53 -4.45 10.47 4.54
N THR A 54 -3.64 11.32 3.91
CA THR A 54 -3.38 11.26 2.47
C THR A 54 -2.64 9.96 2.12
N HIS A 55 -1.72 9.54 2.98
CA HIS A 55 -0.99 8.29 2.81
C HIS A 55 -1.92 7.07 2.86
N LEU A 56 -2.82 7.03 3.86
CA LEU A 56 -3.80 5.96 3.99
C LEU A 56 -4.77 5.90 2.79
N ASN A 57 -5.18 7.05 2.27
CA ASN A 57 -6.01 7.10 1.07
C ASN A 57 -5.31 6.48 -0.15
N CYS A 58 -4.00 6.69 -0.31
CA CYS A 58 -3.23 6.03 -1.37
C CYS A 58 -3.17 4.51 -1.16
N LEU A 59 -2.93 4.04 0.06
CA LEU A 59 -2.90 2.61 0.38
C LEU A 59 -4.25 1.94 0.09
N LYS A 60 -5.35 2.59 0.45
CA LYS A 60 -6.72 2.09 0.17
C LYS A 60 -6.99 1.90 -1.32
N LEU A 61 -6.49 2.80 -2.17
CA LEU A 61 -6.61 2.62 -3.61
C LEU A 61 -5.83 1.39 -4.09
N GLY A 62 -4.60 1.18 -3.60
CA GLY A 62 -3.73 0.10 -4.06
C GLY A 62 -4.09 -1.29 -3.51
N LEU A 63 -4.62 -1.37 -2.30
CA LEU A 63 -4.89 -2.63 -1.60
C LEU A 63 -6.35 -3.08 -1.73
N GLY A 64 -7.24 -2.26 -2.28
CA GLY A 64 -8.69 -2.50 -2.21
C GLY A 64 -9.20 -2.44 -0.77
N ASP A 65 -10.41 -2.96 -0.52
CA ASP A 65 -11.04 -2.95 0.81
C ASP A 65 -10.47 -4.03 1.76
N ILE A 66 -9.16 -4.25 1.71
CA ILE A 66 -8.44 -5.17 2.60
C ILE A 66 -8.22 -4.42 3.92
N GLY A 67 -9.27 -4.40 4.73
CA GLY A 67 -9.24 -3.94 6.10
C GLY A 67 -9.46 -2.45 6.25
N GLU A 68 -10.56 -2.11 6.93
CA GLU A 68 -10.78 -0.81 7.54
C GLU A 68 -9.60 -0.51 8.48
N PHE A 69 -8.56 0.15 7.96
CA PHE A 69 -7.49 0.69 8.79
C PHE A 69 -8.15 1.73 9.69
N GLY A 70 -8.39 1.36 10.96
CA GLY A 70 -9.26 2.01 11.94
C GLY A 70 -8.82 3.40 12.40
N ILE A 71 -8.59 4.31 11.44
CA ILE A 71 -8.22 5.72 11.64
C ILE A 71 -9.17 6.63 10.84
N THR A 72 -10.22 6.09 10.22
CA THR A 72 -11.20 6.92 9.51
C THR A 72 -12.24 7.49 10.47
N THR A 73 -12.20 8.81 10.66
CA THR A 73 -13.32 9.72 10.29
C THR A 73 -13.17 11.12 10.92
N THR A 74 -12.47 11.27 12.05
CA THR A 74 -12.47 12.54 12.81
C THR A 74 -11.58 13.66 12.27
N LEU A 75 -10.65 13.39 11.34
CA LEU A 75 -9.72 14.39 10.80
C LEU A 75 -10.21 15.11 9.51
N ASN A 76 -11.26 14.57 8.88
CA ASN A 76 -11.58 14.77 7.47
C ASN A 76 -12.12 16.18 7.11
N GLN A 77 -12.82 16.86 8.03
CA GLN A 77 -13.58 18.06 7.65
C GLN A 77 -12.84 19.39 7.87
N ALA A 78 -11.94 19.45 8.85
CA ALA A 78 -11.20 20.69 9.15
C ALA A 78 -10.01 20.94 8.19
N HIS A 79 -9.41 19.88 7.64
CA HIS A 79 -8.15 19.98 6.88
C HIS A 79 -8.35 20.13 5.36
N ALA A 80 -9.49 19.72 4.81
CA ALA A 80 -9.80 19.88 3.39
C ALA A 80 -9.87 21.35 2.93
N GLN A 81 -10.17 22.29 3.83
CA GLN A 81 -10.14 23.73 3.50
C GLN A 81 -8.73 24.31 3.42
N ILE A 82 -7.75 23.70 4.11
CA ILE A 82 -6.34 24.09 4.05
C ILE A 82 -5.70 23.63 2.73
N HIS A 83 -6.15 22.48 2.21
CA HIS A 83 -5.68 21.77 1.02
C HIS A 83 -5.42 22.67 -0.20
N ASN A 84 -6.35 23.59 -0.53
CA ASN A 84 -6.24 24.37 -1.77
C ASN A 84 -5.40 25.65 -1.65
N LYS A 85 -5.16 26.15 -0.42
CA LYS A 85 -4.50 27.45 -0.22
C LYS A 85 -3.04 27.33 0.20
N GLN A 86 -2.65 26.24 0.87
CA GLN A 86 -1.29 26.07 1.39
C GLN A 86 -0.33 25.37 0.42
N LEU A 87 -0.79 24.39 -0.37
CA LEU A 87 0.09 23.63 -1.27
C LEU A 87 0.73 24.48 -2.38
N ASN A 88 0.16 25.64 -2.69
CA ASN A 88 0.68 26.58 -3.71
C ASN A 88 1.48 27.75 -3.10
N SER A 89 1.61 27.80 -1.77
CA SER A 89 2.26 28.90 -1.05
C SER A 89 3.56 28.41 -0.43
N THR A 90 4.58 28.16 -1.25
CA THR A 90 5.94 27.98 -0.72
C THR A 90 6.41 29.31 -0.14
N ASN A 91 6.22 29.49 1.17
CA ASN A 91 6.83 30.62 1.87
C ASN A 91 8.35 30.38 1.90
N PRO A 92 9.18 31.33 1.43
CA PRO A 92 10.64 31.16 1.39
C PRO A 92 11.30 31.12 2.78
N THR A 93 10.51 31.18 3.86
CA THR A 93 10.96 31.18 5.26
C THR A 93 10.46 29.96 6.05
N SER A 94 9.87 28.95 5.40
CA SER A 94 9.41 27.72 6.07
C SER A 94 10.60 26.84 6.47
N SER A 95 10.52 26.14 7.60
CA SER A 95 11.55 25.17 8.00
C SER A 95 11.59 23.97 7.05
N ASP A 96 12.70 23.23 7.06
CA ASP A 96 12.84 22.02 6.22
C ASP A 96 11.73 20.99 6.50
N LEU A 97 11.26 20.91 7.76
CA LEU A 97 10.16 20.03 8.14
C LEU A 97 8.83 20.46 7.52
N ASP A 98 8.54 21.78 7.50
CA ASP A 98 7.33 22.31 6.88
C ASP A 98 7.30 21.94 5.39
N LYS A 99 8.43 22.17 4.70
CA LYS A 99 8.59 21.86 3.29
C LYS A 99 8.48 20.36 3.02
N PHE A 100 9.07 19.52 3.87
CA PHE A 100 8.93 18.07 3.78
C PHE A 100 7.46 17.67 3.88
N MET A 101 6.72 18.17 4.88
CA MET A 101 5.31 17.84 5.09
C MET A 101 4.45 18.25 3.89
N GLU A 102 4.66 19.45 3.34
CA GLU A 102 3.94 19.96 2.17
C GLU A 102 4.25 19.14 0.91
N VAL A 103 5.53 18.95 0.60
CA VAL A 103 5.97 18.22 -0.60
C VAL A 103 5.52 16.77 -0.56
N TYR A 104 5.56 16.13 0.61
CA TYR A 104 5.11 14.75 0.77
C TYR A 104 3.60 14.61 0.58
N CYS A 105 2.80 15.49 1.19
CA CYS A 105 1.36 15.53 0.95
C CYS A 105 1.04 15.72 -0.54
N MET A 106 1.71 16.68 -1.20
CA MET A 106 1.54 16.92 -2.64
C MET A 106 1.90 15.68 -3.47
N ALA A 107 3.02 15.02 -3.17
CA ALA A 107 3.46 13.83 -3.87
C ALA A 107 2.44 12.68 -3.74
N LEU A 108 1.89 12.47 -2.54
CA LEU A 108 0.84 11.48 -2.32
C LEU A 108 -0.45 11.81 -3.08
N SER A 109 -0.90 13.07 -3.09
CA SER A 109 -2.09 13.46 -3.86
C SER A 109 -1.91 13.19 -5.36
N LYS A 110 -0.74 13.52 -5.91
CA LYS A 110 -0.42 13.24 -7.32
C LYS A 110 -0.37 11.73 -7.60
N LEU A 111 0.18 10.95 -6.67
CA LEU A 111 0.18 9.49 -6.78
C LEU A 111 -1.25 8.94 -6.78
N LYS A 112 -2.11 9.41 -5.85
CA LYS A 112 -3.53 9.04 -5.79
C LYS A 112 -4.23 9.29 -7.13
N GLU A 113 -4.12 10.51 -7.65
CA GLU A 113 -4.73 10.91 -8.93
C GLU A 113 -4.23 10.05 -10.10
N ALA A 114 -2.92 9.75 -10.13
CA ALA A 114 -2.33 8.91 -11.17
C ALA A 114 -2.77 7.44 -11.10
N MET A 115 -3.08 6.93 -9.90
CA MET A 115 -3.51 5.54 -9.67
C MET A 115 -5.01 5.32 -9.85
N GLU A 116 -5.84 6.32 -9.53
CA GLU A 116 -7.30 6.18 -9.46
C GLU A 116 -7.92 5.73 -10.79
N LYS A 117 -7.54 6.38 -11.89
CA LYS A 117 -8.04 6.04 -13.23
C LYS A 117 -7.66 4.62 -13.69
N PRO A 118 -6.37 4.21 -13.73
CA PRO A 118 -6.00 2.88 -14.22
C PRO A 118 -6.58 1.74 -13.37
N LEU A 119 -6.76 1.96 -12.05
CA LEU A 119 -7.41 0.98 -11.18
C LEU A 119 -8.90 0.83 -11.50
N GLN A 120 -9.61 1.93 -11.71
CA GLN A 120 -11.02 1.91 -12.10
C GLN A 120 -11.21 1.26 -13.47
N GLU A 121 -10.37 1.59 -14.45
CA GLU A 121 -10.40 1.01 -15.79
C GLU A 121 -10.15 -0.50 -15.75
N THR A 122 -9.17 -0.95 -14.96
CA THR A 122 -8.87 -2.37 -14.79
C THR A 122 -10.03 -3.13 -14.12
N THR A 123 -10.63 -2.54 -13.08
CA THR A 123 -11.80 -3.13 -12.39
C THR A 123 -12.98 -3.27 -13.34
N THR A 124 -13.30 -2.22 -14.07
CA THR A 124 -14.40 -2.20 -15.06
C THR A 124 -14.16 -3.24 -16.17
N PHE A 125 -12.92 -3.36 -16.65
CA PHE A 125 -12.56 -4.33 -17.67
C PHE A 125 -12.76 -5.78 -17.17
N ILE A 126 -12.30 -6.07 -15.95
CA ILE A 126 -12.44 -7.39 -15.34
C ILE A 126 -13.92 -7.74 -15.12
N GLU A 127 -14.71 -6.81 -14.58
CA GLU A 127 -16.17 -6.98 -14.39
C GLU A 127 -16.87 -7.28 -15.72
N GLY A 128 -16.56 -6.52 -16.77
CA GLY A 128 -17.11 -6.77 -18.11
C GLY A 128 -16.74 -8.14 -18.69
N MET A 129 -15.55 -8.66 -18.39
CA MET A 129 -15.18 -10.03 -18.78
C MET A 129 -15.97 -11.09 -18.01
N TYR A 130 -16.18 -10.89 -16.70
CA TYR A 130 -16.98 -11.81 -15.89
C TYR A 130 -18.43 -11.87 -16.37
N ASP A 131 -19.02 -10.74 -16.74
CA ASP A 131 -20.38 -10.68 -17.29
C ASP A 131 -20.49 -11.49 -18.60
N GLN A 132 -19.55 -11.30 -19.53
CA GLN A 132 -19.52 -12.05 -20.80
C GLN A 132 -19.38 -13.57 -20.57
N LEU A 133 -18.52 -13.98 -19.63
CA LEU A 133 -18.38 -15.40 -19.27
C LEU A 133 -19.65 -15.95 -18.62
N GLY A 134 -20.33 -15.16 -17.80
CA GLY A 134 -21.61 -15.49 -17.18
C GLY A 134 -22.69 -15.80 -18.21
N GLU A 135 -22.84 -14.96 -19.24
CA GLU A 135 -23.83 -15.17 -20.32
C GLU A 135 -23.61 -16.49 -21.07
N LEU A 136 -22.37 -16.88 -21.32
CA LEU A 136 -22.03 -18.14 -21.99
C LEU A 136 -22.41 -19.36 -21.13
N SER A 137 -22.21 -19.26 -19.81
CA SER A 137 -22.50 -20.35 -18.86
C SER A 137 -24.00 -20.60 -18.65
N VAL A 138 -24.86 -19.62 -18.96
CA VAL A 138 -26.33 -19.68 -18.77
C VAL A 138 -27.05 -20.20 -20.03
N THR A 139 -26.35 -20.53 -21.11
CA THR A 139 -26.98 -21.10 -22.32
C THR A 139 -27.67 -22.45 -21.99
N PRO A 140 -29.01 -22.56 -22.08
CA PRO A 140 -29.72 -23.78 -21.72
C PRO A 140 -29.46 -24.89 -22.73
N GLN A 141 -29.25 -26.10 -22.22
CA GLN A 141 -29.23 -27.36 -22.98
C GLN A 141 -30.34 -27.40 -24.06
N PRO A 142 -30.03 -27.82 -25.30
CA PRO A 142 -31.03 -27.97 -26.34
C PRO A 142 -32.08 -29.00 -25.89
N ARG A 143 -33.34 -28.57 -25.71
CA ARG A 143 -34.45 -29.50 -25.48
C ARG A 143 -34.57 -30.40 -26.70
N SER A 144 -34.54 -31.72 -26.47
CA SER A 144 -34.70 -32.70 -27.53
C SER A 144 -36.06 -32.52 -28.22
N PRO A 145 -36.16 -32.60 -29.57
CA PRO A 145 -37.41 -32.39 -30.30
C PRO A 145 -38.42 -33.54 -30.18
N PHE A 146 -38.19 -34.51 -29.29
CA PHE A 146 -38.98 -35.72 -29.19
C PHE A 146 -39.46 -35.92 -27.74
N GLN A 147 -40.62 -35.35 -27.43
CA GLN A 147 -41.56 -35.84 -26.42
C GLN A 147 -42.98 -35.73 -26.98
#